data_AF-A0A530Y634-F1
#
_entry.id   AF-A0A530Y634-F1
#
_cell.length_a   1.000
_cell.length_b   1.000
_cell.length_c   1.000
_cell.angle_alpha   90.00
_cell.angle_beta   90.00
_cell.angle_gamma   90.00
#
_symmetry.space_group_name_H-M   'P 1'
#
loop_
_entity.id
_entity.type
_entity.pdbx_description
1 polymer ?
#
loop_
_entity_poly.entity_id
_entity_poly.type
_entity_poly.pdbx_seq_one_letter_code
_entity_poly.pdbx_strand_id
1 'polypeptide(L)'
;NNTAVAALNNGTIDGHFTYYESAKQYVERYKNLKITMNVPSFDAPAGFVVKKGNDNFREALNKALREAMDDGTWKRLHEKWFAGTPMPDQYLPKK
;
A
#
# COMPACT_ATOMS: atom_id res chain seq x y z
N ASN A 1 -2.98 -16.63 -7.52
CA ASN A 1 -4.30 -17.08 -7.05
C ASN A 1 -4.36 -16.78 -5.55
N ASN A 2 -5.36 -16.04 -5.05
CA ASN A 2 -5.48 -15.70 -3.61
C ASN A 2 -6.60 -16.56 -3.01
N THR A 3 -6.27 -17.40 -2.03
CA THR A 3 -7.21 -18.37 -1.43
C THR A 3 -8.36 -17.70 -0.67
N ALA A 4 -8.13 -16.57 -0.02
CA ALA A 4 -9.19 -15.83 0.68
C ALA A 4 -10.20 -15.21 -0.31
N VAL A 5 -9.73 -14.68 -1.44
CA VAL A 5 -10.63 -14.16 -2.50
C VAL A 5 -11.41 -15.30 -3.17
N ALA A 6 -10.80 -16.48 -3.35
CA ALA A 6 -11.50 -17.66 -3.83
C ALA A 6 -12.60 -18.10 -2.85
N ALA A 7 -12.31 -18.12 -1.54
CA ALA A 7 -13.28 -18.42 -0.49
C ALA A 7 -14.43 -17.40 -0.42
N LEU A 8 -14.15 -16.12 -0.68
CA LEU A 8 -15.18 -15.10 -0.74
C LEU A 8 -16.09 -15.29 -1.97
N ASN A 9 -15.52 -15.56 -3.13
CA ASN A 9 -16.29 -15.79 -4.36
C ASN A 9 -17.12 -17.07 -4.34
N ASN A 10 -16.66 -18.12 -3.64
CA ASN A 10 -17.39 -19.38 -3.52
C ASN A 10 -18.32 -19.44 -2.30
N GLY A 11 -18.41 -18.36 -1.51
CA GLY A 11 -19.33 -18.23 -0.38
C GLY A 11 -18.91 -19.01 0.88
N THR A 12 -17.65 -19.45 1.00
CA THR A 12 -17.16 -20.10 2.23
C THR A 12 -16.88 -19.09 3.34
N ILE A 13 -16.66 -17.81 3.00
CA ILE A 13 -16.54 -16.69 3.94
C ILE A 13 -17.39 -15.51 3.46
N ASP A 14 -17.91 -14.72 4.40
CA ASP A 14 -18.74 -13.54 4.08
C ASP A 14 -17.91 -12.25 3.85
N GLY A 15 -16.64 -12.26 4.26
CA GLY A 15 -15.78 -11.09 4.16
C GLY A 15 -14.30 -11.43 4.22
N HIS A 16 -13.49 -10.62 3.56
CA HIS A 16 -12.03 -10.69 3.59
C HIS A 16 -11.46 -9.32 3.97
N PHE A 17 -10.68 -9.27 5.05
CA PHE A 17 -10.00 -8.06 5.50
C PHE A 17 -8.58 -8.01 4.94
N THR A 18 -8.26 -6.96 4.18
CA THR A 18 -6.98 -6.81 3.46
C THR A 18 -6.66 -5.34 3.16
N TYR A 19 -5.49 -5.06 2.61
CA TYR A 19 -5.05 -3.72 2.22
C TYR A 19 -5.97 -3.11 1.14
N TYR A 20 -6.24 -1.80 1.27
CA TYR A 20 -7.15 -1.06 0.39
C TYR A 20 -6.83 -1.23 -1.10
N GLU A 21 -5.57 -1.07 -1.51
CA GLU A 21 -5.17 -1.18 -2.92
C GLU A 21 -5.33 -2.60 -3.47
N SER A 22 -5.10 -3.63 -2.63
CA SER A 22 -5.39 -5.02 -3.01
C SER A 22 -6.90 -5.25 -3.16
N ALA A 23 -7.70 -4.73 -2.23
CA ALA A 23 -9.16 -4.81 -2.31
C ALA A 23 -9.71 -4.12 -3.57
N LYS A 24 -9.18 -2.94 -3.91
CA LYS A 24 -9.53 -2.18 -5.13
C LYS A 24 -9.29 -3.01 -6.40
N GLN A 25 -8.12 -3.65 -6.52
CA GLN A 25 -7.84 -4.56 -7.64
C GLN A 25 -8.80 -5.74 -7.71
N TYR A 26 -9.21 -6.31 -6.57
CA TYR A 26 -10.16 -7.43 -6.56
C TYR A 26 -11.57 -7.01 -6.96
N VAL A 27 -12.08 -5.85 -6.52
CA VAL A 27 -13.42 -5.37 -6.92
C VAL A 27 -13.45 -4.90 -8.38
N GLU A 28 -12.32 -4.41 -8.91
CA GLU A 28 -12.19 -4.13 -10.34
C GLU A 28 -12.29 -5.42 -11.17
N ARG A 29 -11.69 -6.51 -10.70
CA ARG A 29 -11.68 -7.81 -11.38
C ARG A 29 -12.99 -8.59 -11.21
N TYR A 30 -13.57 -8.60 -10.01
CA TYR A 30 -14.75 -9.39 -9.66
C TYR A 30 -15.90 -8.45 -9.30
N LYS A 31 -16.79 -8.20 -10.27
CA LYS A 31 -17.85 -7.18 -10.16
C LYS A 31 -18.92 -7.50 -9.10
N ASN A 32 -18.99 -8.73 -8.64
CA ASN A 32 -19.84 -9.15 -7.53
C ASN A 32 -19.28 -8.73 -6.14
N LEU A 33 -18.02 -8.33 -6.07
CA LEU A 33 -17.38 -7.90 -4.83
C LEU A 33 -17.42 -6.37 -4.70
N LYS A 34 -17.48 -5.89 -3.45
CA LYS A 34 -17.42 -4.47 -3.11
C LYS A 34 -16.64 -4.27 -1.82
N ILE A 35 -16.00 -3.10 -1.68
CA ILE A 35 -15.41 -2.66 -0.41
C ILE A 35 -16.55 -2.14 0.46
N THR A 36 -16.74 -2.71 1.65
CA THR A 36 -17.83 -2.35 2.56
C THR A 36 -17.41 -1.45 3.71
N MET A 37 -16.12 -1.45 4.06
CA MET A 37 -15.56 -0.70 5.17
C MET A 37 -14.11 -0.34 4.88
N ASN A 38 -13.71 0.88 5.27
CA ASN A 38 -12.32 1.31 5.30
C ASN A 38 -11.94 1.62 6.75
N VAL A 39 -10.85 1.03 7.22
CA VAL A 39 -10.29 1.28 8.55
C VAL A 39 -8.99 2.08 8.38
N PRO A 40 -8.86 3.27 9.00
CA PRO A 40 -7.61 4.03 8.97
C PRO A 40 -6.45 3.24 9.58
N SER A 41 -5.27 3.35 8.98
CA SER A 41 -4.03 2.73 9.46
C SER A 41 -2.83 3.65 9.27
N PHE A 42 -3.07 4.97 9.33
CA PHE A 42 -2.04 6.00 9.07
C PHE A 42 -0.95 6.05 10.16
N ASP A 43 -1.26 5.51 11.34
CA ASP A 43 -0.34 5.33 12.48
C ASP A 43 0.60 4.13 12.31
N ALA A 44 0.34 3.26 11.32
CA ALA A 44 1.20 2.15 10.93
C ALA A 44 1.63 2.26 9.44
N PRO A 45 2.45 3.27 9.08
CA PRO A 45 2.93 3.41 7.71
C PRO A 45 3.77 2.20 7.30
N ALA A 46 3.70 1.85 6.01
CA ALA A 46 4.53 0.80 5.45
C ALA A 46 6.02 1.18 5.57
N GLY A 47 6.86 0.20 5.92
CA GLY A 47 8.30 0.39 6.07
C GLY A 47 9.09 -0.83 5.61
N PHE A 48 10.35 -0.60 5.23
CA PHE A 48 11.28 -1.69 4.95
C PHE A 48 11.73 -2.33 6.26
N VAL A 49 11.42 -3.62 6.44
CA VAL A 49 11.84 -4.38 7.61
C VAL A 49 13.33 -4.73 7.47
N VAL A 50 14.11 -4.40 8.49
CA VAL A 50 15.55 -4.72 8.57
C VAL A 50 15.86 -5.46 9.87
N LYS A 51 16.98 -6.21 9.90
CA LYS A 51 17.45 -6.89 11.12
C LYS A 51 17.67 -5.87 12.24
N LYS A 52 17.18 -6.16 13.45
CA LYS A 52 17.42 -5.35 14.64
C LYS A 52 18.92 -5.14 14.87
N GLY A 53 19.32 -3.88 15.11
CA GLY A 53 20.72 -3.47 15.28
C GLY A 53 21.52 -3.27 13.99
N ASN A 54 20.91 -3.46 12.81
CA ASN A 54 21.57 -3.13 11.53
C ASN A 54 21.36 -1.65 11.16
N ASP A 55 21.88 -0.75 11.99
CA ASP A 55 21.60 0.68 11.88
C ASP A 55 22.22 1.31 10.64
N ASN A 56 23.41 0.90 10.23
CA ASN A 56 24.05 1.44 9.02
C ASN A 56 23.20 1.20 7.76
N PHE A 57 22.63 0.01 7.62
CA PHE A 57 21.75 -0.29 6.49
C PHE A 57 20.41 0.43 6.59
N ARG A 58 19.84 0.50 7.80
CA ARG A 58 18.60 1.23 8.07
C ARG A 58 18.74 2.71 7.69
N GLU A 59 19.82 3.36 8.08
CA GLU A 59 20.07 4.77 7.76
C GLU A 59 20.32 5.00 6.27
N ALA A 60 21.04 4.08 5.60
CA ALA A 60 21.24 4.15 4.16
C ALA A 60 19.90 4.04 3.39
N LEU A 61 19.02 3.11 3.77
CA LEU A 61 17.67 2.99 3.20
C LEU A 61 16.83 4.24 3.47
N ASN A 62 16.85 4.74 4.70
CA ASN A 62 16.11 5.95 5.06
C ASN A 62 16.56 7.17 4.24
N LYS A 63 17.88 7.31 4.00
CA LYS A 63 18.41 8.38 3.16
C LYS A 63 17.92 8.25 1.72
N ALA A 64 18.08 7.07 1.11
CA ALA A 64 17.64 6.84 -0.26
C ALA A 64 16.13 7.01 -0.45
N LEU A 65 15.32 6.60 0.54
CA LEU A 65 13.87 6.79 0.51
C LEU A 65 13.49 8.27 0.53
N ARG A 66 14.16 9.08 1.37
CA ARG A 66 13.96 10.54 1.38
C ARG A 66 14.35 11.17 0.05
N GLU A 67 15.51 10.81 -0.50
CA GLU A 67 15.95 11.31 -1.80
C GLU A 67 14.94 10.97 -2.92
N ALA A 68 14.37 9.77 -2.92
CA ALA A 68 13.33 9.36 -3.86
C ALA A 68 11.99 10.09 -3.66
N MET A 69 11.69 10.57 -2.46
CA MET A 69 10.53 11.44 -2.20
C MET A 69 10.81 12.86 -2.72
N ASP A 70 11.99 13.39 -2.41
CA ASP A 70 12.42 14.74 -2.78
C ASP A 70 12.56 14.93 -4.29
N ASP A 71 13.05 13.92 -5.02
CA ASP A 71 13.21 13.96 -6.47
C ASP A 71 11.94 13.60 -7.27
N GLY A 72 10.86 13.24 -6.57
CA GLY A 72 9.57 12.89 -7.16
C GLY A 72 9.47 11.45 -7.70
N THR A 73 10.49 10.62 -7.52
CA THR A 73 10.46 9.19 -7.87
C THR A 73 9.34 8.45 -7.15
N TRP A 74 9.15 8.71 -5.86
CA TRP A 74 8.06 8.14 -5.06
C TRP A 74 6.69 8.51 -5.65
N LYS A 75 6.48 9.79 -5.97
CA LYS A 75 5.24 10.29 -6.58
C LYS A 75 4.93 9.54 -7.88
N ARG A 76 5.91 9.46 -8.79
CA ARG A 76 5.75 8.77 -10.08
C ARG A 76 5.40 7.29 -9.91
N LEU A 77 6.01 6.61 -8.94
CA LEU A 77 5.69 5.21 -8.63
C LEU A 77 4.29 5.06 -8.04
N HIS A 78 3.89 5.97 -7.15
CA HIS A 78 2.55 5.98 -6.57
C HIS A 78 1.48 6.18 -7.65
N GLU A 79 1.66 7.15 -8.56
CA GLU A 79 0.75 7.37 -9.68
C GLU A 79 0.63 6.15 -10.61
N LYS A 80 1.74 5.46 -10.86
CA LYS A 80 1.76 4.26 -11.69
C LYS A 80 0.97 3.10 -11.08
N TRP A 81 1.13 2.85 -9.78
CA TRP A 81 0.60 1.63 -9.14
C TRP A 81 -0.74 1.85 -8.41
N PHE A 82 -0.99 3.07 -7.94
CA PHE A 82 -2.15 3.43 -7.11
C PHE A 82 -2.88 4.65 -7.70
N ALA A 83 -3.15 4.60 -9.01
CA ALA A 83 -3.81 5.69 -9.73
C ALA A 83 -5.14 6.08 -9.07
N GLY A 84 -5.31 7.39 -8.80
CA GLY A 84 -6.48 7.96 -8.15
C GLY A 84 -6.47 7.92 -6.62
N THR A 85 -5.43 7.34 -6.00
CA THR A 85 -5.28 7.35 -4.53
C THR A 85 -4.57 8.64 -4.08
N PRO A 86 -5.06 9.33 -3.02
CA PRO A 86 -4.43 10.55 -2.52
C PRO A 86 -2.98 10.34 -2.05
N MET A 87 -2.13 11.33 -2.29
CA MET A 87 -0.74 11.34 -1.85
C MET A 87 -0.55 12.38 -0.73
N PRO A 88 -0.10 11.99 0.48
CA PRO A 88 0.23 12.95 1.53
C PRO A 88 1.43 13.83 1.16
N ASP A 89 1.35 15.14 1.47
CA ASP A 89 2.40 16.12 1.16
C ASP A 89 3.78 15.75 1.72
N GLN A 90 3.82 15.04 2.85
CA GLN A 90 5.07 14.59 3.48
C GLN A 90 5.91 13.64 2.63
N TYR A 91 5.34 13.01 1.58
CA TYR A 91 6.04 12.10 0.67
C TYR A 91 6.32 12.73 -0.70
N LEU A 92 6.01 14.01 -0.86
CA LEU A 92 6.15 14.73 -2.11
C LEU A 92 7.30 15.74 -2.05
N PRO A 93 7.87 16.13 -3.21
CA PRO A 93 8.87 17.19 -3.27
C PRO A 93 8.37 18.47 -2.59
N LYS A 94 9.20 19.06 -1.74
CA LYS A 94 8.91 20.38 -1.15
C LYS A 94 8.96 21.45 -2.24
N LYS A 95 8.00 22.38 -2.21
CA LYS A 95 7.98 23.56 -3.09
C LYS A 95 9.05 24.57 -2.70
#